data_AF-A0A0F9HTI7-F1
#
_entry.id   AF-A0A0F9HTI7-F1
#
_cell.length_a   1.000
_cell.length_b   1.000
_cell.length_c   1.000
_cell.angle_alpha   90.00
_cell.angle_beta   90.00
_cell.angle_gamma   90.00
#
_symmetry.space_group_name_H-M   'P 1'
#
loop_
_entity.id
_entity.type
_entity.pdbx_description
1 polymer ?
#
loop_
_entity_poly.entity_id
_entity_poly.type
_entity_poly.pdbx_seq_one_letter_code
_entity_poly.pdbx_strand_id
1 'polypeptide(L)' 'MKCACCGSEMKVEKELENSVLMKCVECGLSDTRLKS' A
#
# COMPACT_ATOMS: atom_id res chain seq x y z
N MET A 1 -0.02 4.90 6.28
CA MET A 1 0.13 3.49 6.71
C MET A 1 1.61 3.19 6.83
N LYS A 2 2.04 2.41 7.83
CA LYS A 2 3.44 1.96 7.92
C LYS A 2 3.59 0.57 7.31
N CYS A 3 4.69 0.34 6.61
CA CYS A 3 5.02 -0.94 6.00
C CYS A 3 5.28 -1.98 7.08
N ALA A 4 4.65 -3.15 6.96
CA ALA A 4 4.84 -4.25 7.90
C ALA A 4 6.27 -4.87 7.85
N CYS A 5 7.01 -4.66 6.76
CA CYS A 5 8.37 -5.18 6.60
C CYS A 5 9.43 -4.26 7.20
N CYS A 6 9.46 -2.98 6.83
CA CYS A 6 10.53 -2.05 7.23
C CYS A 6 10.06 -0.85 8.07
N GLY A 7 8.76 -0.73 8.34
CA GLY A 7 8.19 0.38 9.12
C GLY A 7 8.08 1.71 8.36
N SER A 8 8.60 1.80 7.13
CA SER A 8 8.55 3.00 6.28
C SER A 8 7.14 3.33 5.81
N GLU A 9 6.96 4.50 5.21
CA GLU A 9 5.67 4.93 4.70
C GLU A 9 5.20 4.09 3.51
N MET A 10 3.90 3.76 3.50
CA MET A 10 3.21 3.23 2.33
C MET A 10 2.32 4.30 1.70
N LYS A 11 2.37 4.40 0.38
CA LYS A 11 1.58 5.33 -0.43
C LYS A 11 0.64 4.59 -1.36
N VAL A 12 -0.44 5.25 -1.79
CA VAL A 12 -1.33 4.72 -2.82
C VAL A 12 -0.57 4.68 -4.14
N GLU A 13 -0.46 3.48 -4.70
CA GLU A 13 0.11 3.28 -6.04
C GLU A 13 -0.99 3.34 -7.09
N LYS A 14 -2.13 2.68 -6.82
CA LYS A 14 -3.24 2.62 -7.76
C LYS A 14 -4.57 2.46 -7.04
N GLU A 15 -5.56 3.22 -7.47
CA GLU A 15 -6.95 2.96 -7.10
C GLU A 15 -7.60 2.03 -8.11
N LEU A 16 -8.29 1.01 -7.60
CA LEU A 16 -9.12 0.09 -8.35
C LEU A 16 -10.59 0.31 -7.96
N GLU A 17 -11.51 -0.36 -8.66
CA GLU A 17 -12.95 -0.18 -8.49
C GLU A 17 -13.39 -0.46 -7.04
N ASN A 18 -12.99 -1.60 -6.48
CA ASN A 18 -13.36 -2.04 -5.12
C ASN A 18 -12.17 -2.13 -4.17
N SER A 19 -10.99 -1.67 -4.59
CA SER A 19 -9.77 -1.79 -3.79
C SER A 19 -8.75 -0.69 -4.07
N VAL A 20 -7.76 -0.56 -3.20
CA VAL A 20 -6.63 0.35 -3.34
C VAL A 20 -5.35 -0.47 -3.19
N LEU A 21 -4.50 -0.39 -4.21
CA LEU A 21 -3.14 -0.91 -4.16
C LEU A 21 -2.23 0.15 -3.55
N MET A 22 -1.58 -0.20 -2.45
CA MET A 22 -0.58 0.61 -1.77
C MET A 22 0.79 0.00 -1.95
N LYS A 23 1.84 0.82 -1.98
CA LYS A 23 3.24 0.38 -2.05
C LYS A 23 4.12 1.14 -1.08
N CYS A 24 5.01 0.41 -0.44
CA CYS A 24 6.05 0.97 0.41
C CYS A 24 7.06 1.74 -0.44
N VAL A 25 7.37 2.97 -0.05
CA VAL A 25 8.31 3.84 -0.78
C VAL A 25 9.76 3.36 -0.68
N GLU A 26 10.11 2.61 0.37
CA GLU A 26 11.48 2.11 0.59
C GLU A 26 11.68 0.69 0.05
N CYS A 27 11.04 -0.32 0.65
CA CYS A 27 11.29 -1.73 0.29
C CYS A 27 10.46 -2.25 -0.89
N GLY A 28 9.53 -1.44 -1.42
CA GLY A 28 8.69 -1.82 -2.55
C GLY A 28 7.57 -2.82 -2.25
N LEU A 29 7.34 -3.19 -0.98
CA LEU A 29 6.26 -4.10 -0.58
C LEU A 29 4.89 -3.49 -0.94
N SER A 30 4.06 -4.29 -1.61
CA SER A 30 2.71 -3.92 -2.00
C SER A 30 1.66 -4.50 -1.06
N ASP A 31 0.60 -3.73 -0.79
CA ASP A 31 -0.53 -4.10 0.05
C ASP A 31 -1.84 -3.68 -0.62
N THR A 32 -2.76 -4.62 -0.83
CA THR A 32 -4.05 -4.37 -1.50
C THR A 32 -5.16 -4.36 -0.48
N ARG A 33 -5.94 -3.28 -0.43
CA ARG A 33 -7.02 -3.08 0.54
C ARG A 33 -8.35 -2.94 -0.15
N LEU A 34 -9.38 -3.61 0.36
CA LEU A 34 -10.74 -3.40 -0.12
C LEU A 34 -11.26 -2.03 0.32
N LYS A 35 -11.95 -1.34 -0.58
CA LYS A 35 -12.73 -0.13 -0.28
C LYS A 35 -14.00 -0.60 0.46
N SER A 36 -14.30 0.01 1.61
CA SER A 36 -15.52 -0.26 2.39
C SER A 36 -16.59 0.79 2.12
#